data_AF-A0A917NYH2-F1
#
_entry.id   AF-A0A917NYH2-F1
#
_cell.length_a   1.000
_cell.length_b   1.000
_cell.length_c   1.000
_cell.angle_alpha   90.00
_cell.angle_beta   90.00
_cell.angle_gamma   90.00
#
_symmetry.space_group_name_H-M   'P 1'
#
loop_
_entity.id
_entity.type
_entity.pdbx_description
1 polymer ?
#
loop_
_entity_poly.entity_id
_entity_poly.type
_entity_poly.pdbx_seq_one_letter_code
_entity_poly.pdbx_strand_id
1 'polypeptide(L)' 'MPRVRSLTPELSKGLEFDLVVLVEPKAFGEGIEGAVDRYVAMTRATGELVVLTGS' A
#
# COMPACT_ATOMS: atom_id res chain seq x y z
N MET A 1 5.45 -17.43 13.43
CA MET A 1 5.42 -16.02 13.88
C MET A 1 4.92 -15.17 12.72
N PRO A 2 4.00 -14.21 12.93
CA PRO A 2 3.60 -13.29 11.87
C PRO A 2 4.80 -12.41 11.50
N ARG A 3 5.14 -12.35 10.21
CA ARG A 3 6.30 -11.59 9.73
C ARG A 3 5.79 -10.40 8.93
N VAL A 4 5.96 -9.21 9.49
CA VAL A 4 5.61 -7.95 8.82
C VAL A 4 6.75 -7.57 7.87
N ARG A 5 6.40 -7.11 6.66
CA ARG A 5 7.33 -6.59 5.67
C ARG A 5 6.83 -5.25 5.17
N SER A 6 7.70 -4.23 5.19
CA SER A 6 7.43 -2.95 4.53
C SER A 6 7.92 -3.03 3.09
N LEU A 7 7.05 -2.71 2.14
CA LEU A 7 7.33 -2.71 0.71
C LEU A 7 6.89 -1.37 0.11
N THR A 8 7.61 -0.90 -0.90
CA THR A 8 7.08 0.17 -1.75
C THR A 8 5.97 -0.38 -2.65
N PRO A 9 5.12 0.47 -3.22
CA PRO A 9 4.12 0.05 -4.20
C PRO A 9 4.72 -0.78 -5.34
N GLU A 10 5.88 -0.40 -5.86
CA GLU A 10 6.57 -1.12 -6.95
C GLU A 10 6.96 -2.54 -6.53
N LEU A 11 7.51 -2.70 -5.33
CA LEU A 11 7.93 -4.00 -4.80
C LEU A 11 6.75 -4.89 -4.41
N SER A 12 5.55 -4.31 -4.25
CA SER A 12 4.33 -5.04 -3.93
C SER A 12 3.63 -5.62 -5.17
N LYS A 13 4.00 -5.17 -6.39
CA LYS A 13 3.36 -5.61 -7.64
C LYS A 13 3.43 -7.13 -7.79
N GLY A 14 2.29 -7.74 -8.13
CA GLY A 14 2.16 -9.19 -8.31
C GLY A 14 2.17 -10.00 -7.00
N LEU A 15 2.26 -9.32 -5.85
CA LEU A 15 2.05 -9.92 -4.54
C LEU A 15 0.64 -9.60 -4.04
N GLU A 16 0.13 -10.43 -3.15
CA GLU A 16 -1.17 -10.25 -2.49
C GLU A 16 -1.03 -10.62 -1.02
N PHE A 17 -1.77 -9.91 -0.18
CA PHE A 17 -1.73 -10.06 1.27
C PHE A 17 -3.14 -9.98 1.84
N ASP A 18 -3.43 -10.86 2.80
CA ASP A 18 -4.71 -10.82 3.51
C ASP A 18 -4.90 -9.52 4.31
N LEU A 19 -3.81 -8.90 4.76
CA LEU A 19 -3.79 -7.60 5.41
C LEU A 19 -2.75 -6.67 4.76
N VAL A 20 -3.19 -5.50 4.31
CA VAL A 20 -2.31 -4.40 3.87
C VAL A 20 -2.55 -3.18 4.75
N VAL A 21 -1.47 -2.60 5.27
CA VAL A 21 -1.49 -1.32 5.97
C VAL A 21 -0.81 -0.28 5.09
N LEU A 22 -1.59 0.66 4.55
CA LEU A 22 -1.12 1.76 3.73
C LEU A 22 -0.88 2.99 4.61
N VAL A 23 0.39 3.37 4.81
CA VAL A 23 0.79 4.47 5.68
C VAL A 23 1.10 5.71 4.86
N GLU A 24 0.50 6.83 5.24
CA GLU A 24 0.63 8.13 4.57
C GLU A 24 0.51 8.08 3.04
N PRO A 25 -0.65 7.68 2.48
CA PRO A 25 -0.82 7.53 1.02
C PRO A 25 -0.50 8.80 0.22
N LYS A 26 -0.64 9.97 0.85
CA LYS A 26 -0.31 11.27 0.23
C LYS A 26 1.20 11.45 0.01
N ALA A 27 2.04 10.74 0.78
CA ALA A 27 3.48 10.79 0.66
C ALA A 27 4.02 10.00 -0.55
N PHE A 28 3.18 9.23 -1.26
CA PHE A 28 3.55 8.49 -2.47
C PHE A 28 3.75 9.40 -3.70
N GLY A 29 3.69 10.72 -3.52
CA GLY A 29 3.87 11.70 -4.58
C GLY A 29 2.58 12.22 -5.17
N GLU A 30 2.75 13.16 -6.09
CA GLU A 30 1.67 13.92 -6.75
C GLU A 30 1.41 13.42 -8.18
N GLY A 31 0.35 13.95 -8.79
CA GLY A 31 0.00 13.63 -10.16
C GLY A 31 -0.38 12.16 -10.37
N ILE A 32 -0.15 11.67 -11.59
CA ILE A 32 -0.56 10.33 -12.03
C ILE A 32 0.26 9.26 -11.33
N GLU A 33 1.57 9.45 -11.17
CA GLU A 33 2.47 8.46 -10.57
C GLU A 33 2.06 8.12 -9.14
N GLY A 34 1.90 9.13 -8.27
CA GLY A 34 1.43 8.88 -6.91
C GLY A 34 0.02 8.28 -6.85
N ALA A 35 -0.85 8.58 -7.82
CA ALA A 35 -2.17 7.96 -7.91
C ALA A 35 -2.08 6.47 -8.28
N VAL A 36 -1.19 6.12 -9.21
CA VAL A 36 -0.90 4.74 -9.61
C VAL A 36 -0.31 3.97 -8.43
N ASP A 37 0.61 4.57 -7.68
CA ASP A 37 1.27 3.91 -6.56
C ASP A 37 0.30 3.63 -5.40
N ARG A 38 -0.59 4.58 -5.09
CA ARG A 38 -1.69 4.35 -4.15
C ARG A 38 -2.58 3.21 -4.63
N TYR A 39 -2.97 3.22 -5.90
CA TYR A 39 -3.83 2.18 -6.47
C TYR A 39 -3.17 0.79 -6.43
N VAL A 40 -1.89 0.70 -6.82
CA VAL A 40 -1.11 -0.54 -6.77
C VAL A 40 -1.11 -1.09 -5.35
N ALA A 41 -0.78 -0.27 -4.35
CA ALA A 41 -0.72 -0.70 -2.97
C ALA A 41 -2.10 -1.12 -2.41
N MET A 42 -3.16 -0.35 -2.68
CA MET A 42 -4.51 -0.65 -2.21
C MET A 42 -5.04 -1.98 -2.76
N THR A 43 -4.71 -2.31 -4.02
CA THR A 43 -5.18 -3.54 -4.68
C THR A 43 -4.41 -4.79 -4.30
N ARG A 44 -3.40 -4.70 -3.42
CA ARG A 44 -2.70 -5.90 -2.91
C ARG A 44 -3.46 -6.57 -1.76
N ALA A 45 -4.47 -5.91 -1.20
CA ALA A 45 -5.27 -6.44 -0.10
C ALA A 45 -6.33 -7.43 -0.62
N THR A 46 -6.31 -8.66 -0.12
CA THR A 46 -7.34 -9.70 -0.42
C THR A 46 -8.36 -9.86 0.70
N GLY A 47 -8.06 -9.40 1.92
CA GLY A 47 -8.95 -9.45 3.08
C GLY A 47 -9.26 -8.07 3.63
N GLU A 48 -8.28 -7.44 4.27
CA GLU A 48 -8.42 -6.14 4.93
C GLU A 48 -7.38 -5.13 4.41
N LEU A 49 -7.87 -3.92 4.13
CA LEU A 49 -7.06 -2.76 3.80
C LEU A 49 -7.23 -1.72 4.91
N VAL A 50 -6.15 -1.40 5.61
CA VAL A 50 -6.10 -0.33 6.61
C VAL A 50 -5.32 0.85 6.03
N VAL A 51 -5.88 2.05 6.11
CA VAL A 51 -5.22 3.28 5.66
C VAL A 51 -4.94 4.17 6.87
N LEU A 52 -3.67 4.47 7.11
CA LEU A 52 -3.24 5.37 8.18
C LEU A 52 -2.80 6.70 7.58
N THR A 53 -3.42 7.78 8.04
CA THR A 53 -3.08 9.15 7.65
C THR A 53 -2.69 9.95 8.88
N GLY A 54 -1.74 10.86 8.72
CA GLY A 54 -1.29 11.76 9.77
C GLY A 54 -2.38 12.73 10.22
N SER A 55 -2.19 13.26 11.43
CA SER A 55 -3.03 14.33 12.02
C SER A 55 -2.63 15.70 11.50
#